data_AF-A0A7G2RNV4-F1
#
_entry.id   AF-A0A7G2RNV4-F1
#
_cell.length_a   1.000
_cell.length_b   1.000
_cell.length_c   1.000
_cell.angle_alpha   90.00
_cell.angle_beta   90.00
_cell.angle_gamma   90.00
#
_symmetry.space_group_name_H-M   'P 1'
#
loop_
_entity.id
_entity.type
_entity.pdbx_description
1 polymer ?
#
loop_
_entity_poly.entity_id
_entity_poly.type
_entity_poly.pdbx_seq_one_letter_code
_entity_poly.pdbx_strand_id
1 'polypeptide(L)'
;MSVKLYFPTIFLVYIVCNYIIRTTVRNRHKDTIMARGGITQPLVEDARKRLLARNVPPSIDAIRAELGNTGSKTTISNHLRAIEARESTRLDDEALLSNHVTDLVGQLARQLRQDARETIEQAEQRHQAEVASLQDALTAQTAETRQHQAQNAVLAQARDDLQAEIHGLREALSKLESDNRAQAQRIESLTEQVQDKQRQVNSLEEKHNHARQALEHYRGSVKEQRDQDQRRHEQQIQQVQEEQRHLQQALAVKRDEQTQATREITRLFTEVTETRKQSDQLTRQLGERERENRRLADKTVRLEQQVVALRQRKAALEKQQRVNDQLKAKVQQLETELSVKNELLDRLSAGNDSDEVDRVS
;
A
#
# COMPACT_ATOMS: atom_id res chain seq x y z
N MET A 1 -48.42 -51.41 -47.79
CA MET A 1 -48.76 -52.69 -48.46
C MET A 1 -50.26 -52.71 -48.68
N SER A 2 -50.69 -52.49 -49.92
CA SER A 2 -52.09 -52.52 -50.33
C SER A 2 -52.35 -53.83 -51.06
N VAL A 3 -53.17 -54.70 -50.48
CA VAL A 3 -53.79 -55.82 -51.21
C VAL A 3 -55.26 -55.84 -50.78
N LYS A 4 -56.13 -55.23 -51.60
CA LYS A 4 -57.58 -55.39 -51.51
C LYS A 4 -57.98 -56.44 -52.55
N LEU A 5 -58.50 -57.57 -52.07
CA LEU A 5 -59.04 -58.66 -52.86
C LEU A 5 -60.30 -58.20 -53.63
N TYR A 6 -60.26 -58.40 -54.94
CA TYR A 6 -61.38 -58.43 -55.90
C TYR A 6 -62.06 -59.80 -55.78
N PHE A 7 -63.31 -59.93 -55.32
CA PHE A 7 -64.04 -61.22 -55.44
C PHE A 7 -65.60 -61.26 -55.39
N PRO A 8 -66.42 -60.18 -55.58
CA PRO A 8 -67.88 -60.40 -55.57
C PRO A 8 -68.58 -60.38 -56.94
N THR A 9 -67.89 -60.18 -58.07
CA THR A 9 -68.56 -59.97 -59.38
C THR A 9 -68.92 -61.23 -60.16
N ILE A 10 -68.36 -62.40 -59.84
CA ILE A 10 -68.59 -63.64 -60.61
C ILE A 10 -69.84 -64.41 -60.14
N PHE A 11 -70.25 -64.25 -58.88
CA PHE A 11 -71.35 -65.03 -58.30
C PHE A 11 -72.75 -64.54 -58.75
N LEU A 12 -72.88 -63.24 -59.06
CA LEU A 12 -74.16 -62.65 -59.46
C LEU A 12 -74.58 -63.04 -60.88
N VAL A 13 -73.63 -63.34 -61.77
CA VAL A 13 -73.90 -63.72 -63.18
C VAL A 13 -74.44 -65.16 -63.28
N TYR A 14 -74.06 -66.05 -62.35
CA TYR A 14 -74.44 -67.46 -62.39
C TYR A 14 -75.93 -67.68 -62.02
N ILE A 15 -76.49 -66.83 -61.16
CA ILE A 15 -77.88 -66.96 -60.68
C ILE A 15 -78.88 -66.48 -61.73
N VAL A 16 -78.55 -65.42 -62.49
CA VAL A 16 -79.44 -64.85 -63.51
C VAL A 16 -79.57 -65.77 -64.74
N CYS A 17 -78.52 -66.52 -65.08
CA CYS A 17 -78.52 -67.39 -66.28
C CYS A 17 -79.34 -68.68 -66.11
N ASN A 18 -79.48 -69.21 -64.89
CA ASN A 18 -80.23 -70.45 -64.63
C ASN A 18 -81.75 -70.24 -64.60
N TYR A 19 -82.20 -69.02 -64.27
CA TYR A 19 -83.63 -68.70 -64.15
C TYR A 19 -84.35 -68.63 -65.51
N ILE A 20 -83.63 -68.34 -66.60
CA ILE A 20 -84.22 -68.10 -67.93
C ILE A 20 -84.45 -69.41 -68.73
N ILE A 21 -83.77 -70.51 -68.40
CA ILE A 21 -83.83 -71.77 -69.17
C ILE A 21 -85.03 -72.65 -68.77
N ARG A 22 -85.63 -72.44 -67.60
CA ARG A 22 -86.63 -73.37 -67.04
C ARG A 22 -88.09 -73.09 -67.44
N THR A 23 -88.37 -72.02 -68.18
CA THR A 23 -89.74 -71.54 -68.47
C THR A 23 -90.27 -71.88 -69.87
N THR A 24 -89.55 -72.61 -70.72
CA THR A 24 -89.90 -72.75 -72.16
C THR A 24 -90.25 -74.15 -72.66
N VAL A 25 -90.62 -75.14 -71.82
CA VAL A 25 -91.08 -76.44 -72.33
C VAL A 25 -92.26 -77.01 -71.52
N ARG A 26 -93.46 -76.46 -71.75
CA ARG A 26 -94.72 -77.14 -71.38
C ARG A 26 -95.89 -76.62 -72.20
N ASN A 27 -96.06 -77.08 -73.45
CA ASN A 27 -97.37 -77.28 -74.06
C ASN A 27 -97.30 -77.85 -75.49
N ARG A 28 -97.87 -79.04 -75.69
CA ARG A 28 -98.78 -79.46 -76.78
C ARG A 28 -98.95 -80.99 -76.78
N HIS A 29 -100.11 -81.47 -76.31
CA HIS A 29 -101.22 -82.01 -77.12
C HIS A 29 -101.04 -83.46 -77.60
N LYS A 30 -101.60 -84.37 -76.80
CA LYS A 30 -102.24 -85.66 -77.15
C LYS A 30 -103.68 -85.36 -77.59
N ASP A 31 -104.45 -86.10 -78.37
CA ASP A 31 -104.47 -87.42 -79.01
C ASP A 31 -105.66 -87.35 -80.01
N THR A 32 -105.81 -88.31 -80.94
CA THR A 32 -107.08 -89.03 -81.28
C THR A 32 -107.02 -89.69 -82.66
N ILE A 33 -107.70 -90.79 -83.01
CA ILE A 33 -108.19 -92.05 -82.38
C ILE A 33 -108.78 -92.85 -83.57
N MET A 34 -108.61 -94.17 -83.59
CA MET A 34 -109.35 -95.10 -84.47
C MET A 34 -110.71 -95.48 -83.87
N ALA A 35 -111.73 -95.61 -84.73
CA ALA A 35 -113.02 -96.27 -84.48
C ALA A 35 -112.85 -97.81 -84.33
N ARG A 36 -113.69 -98.64 -83.69
CA ARG A 36 -115.02 -98.59 -83.04
C ARG A 36 -115.22 -99.94 -82.29
N GLY A 37 -115.84 -99.96 -81.10
CA GLY A 37 -116.39 -101.18 -80.47
C GLY A 37 -116.61 -101.09 -78.95
N GLY A 38 -117.87 -101.17 -78.49
CA GLY A 38 -118.27 -101.24 -77.06
C GLY A 38 -118.12 -99.94 -76.26
N ILE A 39 -119.02 -99.69 -75.31
CA ILE A 39 -118.96 -98.50 -74.43
C ILE A 39 -117.81 -98.71 -73.45
N THR A 40 -116.75 -97.90 -73.60
CA THR A 40 -115.54 -97.98 -72.78
C THR A 40 -115.56 -96.94 -71.67
N GLN A 41 -114.89 -97.23 -70.55
CA GLN A 41 -114.73 -96.33 -69.41
C GLN A 41 -114.38 -94.87 -69.76
N PRO A 42 -113.43 -94.57 -70.68
CA PRO A 42 -113.13 -93.19 -71.09
C PRO A 42 -114.31 -92.46 -71.76
N LEU A 43 -115.21 -93.17 -72.44
CA LEU A 43 -116.41 -92.57 -73.03
C LEU A 43 -117.39 -92.10 -71.93
N VAL A 44 -117.51 -92.88 -70.85
CA VAL A 44 -118.30 -92.53 -69.66
C VAL A 44 -117.65 -91.36 -68.90
N GLU A 45 -116.32 -91.33 -68.78
CA GLU A 45 -115.57 -90.20 -68.20
C GLU A 45 -115.79 -88.91 -69.00
N ASP A 46 -115.74 -88.98 -70.32
CA ASP A 46 -115.88 -87.80 -71.17
C ASP A 46 -117.33 -87.28 -71.20
N ALA A 47 -118.32 -88.19 -71.24
CA ALA A 47 -119.73 -87.83 -71.07
C ALA A 47 -120.00 -87.18 -69.70
N ARG A 48 -119.40 -87.70 -68.62
CA ARG A 48 -119.47 -87.11 -67.27
C ARG A 48 -118.81 -85.72 -67.22
N LYS A 49 -117.63 -85.55 -67.81
CA LYS A 49 -116.92 -84.25 -67.89
C LYS A 49 -117.73 -83.22 -68.67
N ARG A 50 -118.39 -83.61 -69.76
CA ARG A 50 -119.29 -82.72 -70.50
C ARG A 50 -120.51 -82.31 -69.68
N LEU A 51 -121.09 -83.21 -68.88
CA LEU A 51 -122.20 -82.88 -67.98
C LEU A 51 -121.77 -81.95 -66.85
N LEU A 52 -120.61 -82.21 -66.23
CA LEU A 52 -120.03 -81.34 -65.20
C LEU A 52 -119.67 -79.95 -65.76
N ALA A 53 -119.12 -79.86 -66.97
CA ALA A 53 -118.86 -78.59 -67.65
C ALA A 53 -120.15 -77.81 -67.98
N ARG A 54 -121.28 -78.50 -68.12
CA ARG A 54 -122.62 -77.91 -68.27
C ARG A 54 -123.35 -77.68 -66.94
N ASN A 55 -122.68 -77.88 -65.80
CA ASN A 55 -123.24 -77.77 -64.44
C ASN A 55 -124.48 -78.65 -64.17
N VAL A 56 -124.64 -79.76 -64.91
CA VAL A 56 -125.70 -80.74 -64.65
C VAL A 56 -125.11 -81.88 -63.81
N PRO A 57 -125.76 -82.28 -62.69
CA PRO A 57 -125.25 -83.36 -61.85
C PRO A 57 -125.16 -84.66 -62.67
N PRO A 58 -124.00 -85.34 -62.68
CA PRO A 58 -123.79 -86.54 -63.49
C PRO A 58 -124.57 -87.73 -62.91
N SER A 59 -125.86 -87.83 -63.21
CA SER A 59 -126.67 -89.00 -62.90
C SER A 59 -126.52 -90.07 -63.99
N ILE A 60 -126.76 -91.34 -63.65
CA ILE A 60 -126.60 -92.46 -64.58
C ILE A 60 -127.47 -92.26 -65.84
N ASP A 61 -128.67 -91.71 -65.67
CA ASP A 61 -129.60 -91.46 -66.78
C ASP A 61 -129.15 -90.25 -67.64
N ALA A 62 -128.54 -89.22 -67.02
CA ALA A 62 -127.97 -88.09 -67.75
C ALA A 62 -126.75 -88.50 -68.60
N ILE A 63 -125.88 -89.35 -68.05
CA ILE A 63 -124.72 -89.91 -68.77
C ILE A 63 -125.20 -90.82 -69.91
N ARG A 64 -126.24 -91.62 -69.68
CA ARG A 64 -126.83 -92.47 -70.72
C ARG A 64 -127.46 -91.66 -71.86
N ALA A 65 -128.11 -90.54 -71.55
CA ALA A 65 -128.67 -89.62 -72.55
C ALA A 65 -127.56 -89.02 -73.43
N GLU A 66 -126.45 -88.57 -72.83
CA GLU A 66 -125.29 -88.04 -73.56
C GLU A 66 -124.54 -89.13 -74.36
N LEU A 67 -124.60 -90.39 -73.93
CA LEU A 67 -124.08 -91.54 -74.66
C LEU A 67 -125.05 -92.09 -75.73
N GLY A 68 -126.12 -91.34 -76.06
CA GLY A 68 -127.04 -91.69 -77.14
C GLY A 68 -127.97 -92.88 -76.81
N ASN A 69 -128.33 -93.04 -75.53
CA ASN A 69 -129.16 -94.14 -75.02
C ASN A 69 -128.55 -95.55 -75.18
N THR A 70 -127.25 -95.62 -75.44
CA THR A 70 -126.52 -96.87 -75.55
C THR A 70 -125.96 -97.31 -74.20
N GLY A 71 -125.97 -98.62 -73.94
CA GLY A 71 -125.43 -99.22 -72.71
C GLY A 71 -126.48 -99.50 -71.65
N SER A 72 -126.24 -100.55 -70.85
CA SER A 72 -127.08 -100.87 -69.71
C SER A 72 -126.73 -99.94 -68.54
N LYS A 73 -127.76 -99.58 -67.76
CA LYS A 73 -127.65 -98.70 -66.58
C LYS A 73 -126.62 -99.21 -65.57
N THR A 74 -126.46 -100.53 -65.47
CA THR A 74 -125.48 -101.22 -64.62
C THR A 74 -124.04 -101.02 -65.08
N THR A 75 -123.76 -101.08 -66.39
CA THR A 75 -122.39 -100.87 -66.91
C THR A 75 -121.93 -99.42 -66.71
N ILE A 76 -122.82 -98.44 -66.91
CA ILE A 76 -122.52 -97.02 -66.68
C ILE A 76 -122.29 -96.75 -65.18
N SER A 77 -123.11 -97.33 -64.29
CA SER A 77 -122.92 -97.19 -62.84
C SER A 77 -121.59 -97.76 -62.34
N ASN A 78 -121.17 -98.91 -62.88
CA ASN A 78 -119.91 -99.53 -62.48
C ASN A 78 -118.71 -98.71 -62.94
N HIS A 79 -118.74 -98.19 -64.17
CA HIS A 79 -117.69 -97.29 -64.65
C HIS A 79 -117.68 -95.97 -63.88
N LEU A 80 -118.84 -95.37 -63.60
CA LEU A 80 -118.95 -94.13 -62.81
C LEU A 80 -118.36 -94.29 -61.40
N ARG A 81 -118.70 -95.39 -60.71
CA ARG A 81 -118.19 -95.69 -59.36
C ARG A 81 -116.69 -95.97 -59.36
N ALA A 82 -116.16 -96.61 -60.40
CA ALA A 82 -114.72 -96.84 -60.56
C ALA A 82 -113.93 -95.55 -60.83
N ILE A 83 -114.55 -94.56 -61.49
CA ILE A 83 -113.96 -93.23 -61.73
C ILE A 83 -113.95 -92.41 -60.44
N GLU A 84 -115.06 -92.38 -59.71
CA GLU A 84 -115.18 -91.66 -58.44
C GLU A 84 -114.21 -92.19 -57.38
N ALA A 85 -114.06 -93.51 -57.28
CA ALA A 85 -113.10 -94.13 -56.37
C ALA A 85 -111.63 -93.78 -56.72
N ARG A 86 -111.30 -93.55 -57.99
CA ARG A 86 -109.95 -93.13 -58.43
C ARG A 86 -109.68 -91.64 -58.18
N GLU A 87 -110.70 -90.79 -58.26
CA GLU A 87 -110.58 -89.36 -58.00
C GLU A 87 -110.50 -89.06 -56.50
N SER A 88 -111.28 -89.75 -55.67
CA SER A 88 -111.20 -89.59 -54.21
C SER A 88 -109.82 -89.96 -53.68
N THR A 89 -109.21 -91.06 -54.15
CA THR A 89 -107.84 -91.44 -53.76
C THR A 89 -106.79 -90.41 -54.20
N ARG A 90 -106.97 -89.76 -55.35
CA ARG A 90 -106.04 -88.73 -55.85
C ARG A 90 -106.11 -87.44 -55.05
N LEU A 91 -107.31 -87.03 -54.65
CA LEU A 91 -107.51 -85.82 -53.85
C LEU A 91 -106.99 -86.01 -52.42
N ASP A 92 -107.17 -87.21 -51.86
CA ASP A 92 -106.58 -87.57 -50.57
C ASP A 92 -105.04 -87.59 -50.65
N ASP A 93 -104.44 -88.15 -51.71
CA ASP A 93 -102.99 -88.14 -51.92
C ASP A 93 -102.42 -86.72 -52.12
N GLU A 94 -103.13 -85.84 -52.84
CA GLU A 94 -102.69 -84.46 -53.10
C GLU A 94 -102.84 -83.56 -51.86
N ALA A 95 -103.89 -83.77 -51.06
CA ALA A 95 -104.04 -83.13 -49.76
C ALA A 95 -102.98 -83.62 -48.76
N LEU A 96 -102.68 -84.93 -48.73
CA LEU A 96 -101.61 -85.49 -47.90
C LEU A 96 -100.23 -84.96 -48.31
N LEU A 97 -99.95 -84.86 -49.62
CA LEU A 97 -98.71 -84.30 -50.14
C LEU A 97 -98.58 -82.80 -49.82
N SER A 98 -99.64 -82.01 -50.01
CA SER A 98 -99.66 -80.58 -49.69
C SER A 98 -99.48 -80.33 -48.19
N ASN A 99 -100.13 -81.13 -47.35
CA ASN A 99 -99.99 -81.07 -45.89
C ASN A 99 -98.56 -81.46 -45.46
N HIS A 100 -97.97 -82.48 -46.08
CA HIS A 100 -96.59 -82.89 -45.82
C HIS A 100 -95.56 -81.82 -46.23
N VAL A 101 -95.74 -81.19 -47.41
CA VAL A 101 -94.87 -80.10 -47.87
C VAL A 101 -95.03 -78.86 -46.99
N THR A 102 -96.25 -78.54 -46.54
CA THR A 102 -96.51 -77.39 -45.68
C THR A 102 -95.92 -77.60 -44.28
N ASP A 103 -95.96 -78.84 -43.75
CA ASP A 103 -95.30 -79.16 -42.48
C ASP A 103 -93.77 -79.13 -42.62
N LEU A 104 -93.19 -79.65 -43.72
CA LEU A 104 -91.75 -79.54 -44.01
C LEU A 104 -91.29 -78.08 -44.14
N VAL A 105 -92.04 -77.23 -44.85
CA VAL A 105 -91.76 -75.79 -44.95
C VAL A 105 -91.93 -75.10 -43.59
N GLY A 106 -92.92 -75.51 -42.79
CA GLY A 106 -93.09 -75.04 -41.41
C GLY A 106 -91.94 -75.43 -40.48
N GLN A 107 -91.44 -76.67 -40.60
CA GLN A 107 -90.25 -77.16 -39.88
C GLN A 107 -89.00 -76.40 -40.33
N LEU A 108 -88.79 -76.23 -41.64
CA LEU A 108 -87.65 -75.47 -42.18
C LEU A 108 -87.70 -74.00 -41.77
N ALA A 109 -88.87 -73.37 -41.76
CA ALA A 109 -89.03 -71.98 -41.30
C ALA A 109 -88.79 -71.84 -39.79
N ARG A 110 -89.19 -72.84 -38.98
CA ARG A 110 -88.88 -72.90 -37.54
C ARG A 110 -87.37 -73.05 -37.32
N GLN A 111 -86.73 -73.96 -38.05
CA GLN A 111 -85.29 -74.19 -37.97
C GLN A 111 -84.50 -72.97 -38.44
N LEU A 112 -84.86 -72.34 -39.57
CA LEU A 112 -84.23 -71.11 -40.03
C LEU A 112 -84.40 -69.95 -39.04
N ARG A 113 -85.56 -69.83 -38.38
CA ARG A 113 -85.77 -68.83 -37.32
C ARG A 113 -84.93 -69.13 -36.08
N GLN A 114 -84.71 -70.40 -35.77
CA GLN A 114 -83.84 -70.80 -34.67
C GLN A 114 -82.38 -70.51 -35.01
N ASP A 115 -81.88 -70.91 -36.17
CA ASP A 115 -80.52 -70.63 -36.65
C ASP A 115 -80.27 -69.11 -36.73
N ALA A 116 -81.26 -68.33 -37.21
CA ALA A 116 -81.18 -66.87 -37.24
C ALA A 116 -81.11 -66.26 -35.83
N ARG A 117 -81.86 -66.81 -34.85
CA ARG A 117 -81.77 -66.37 -33.45
C ARG A 117 -80.42 -66.72 -32.83
N GLU A 118 -79.93 -67.94 -33.05
CA GLU A 118 -78.63 -68.39 -32.54
C GLU A 118 -77.49 -67.54 -33.12
N THR A 119 -77.54 -67.21 -34.41
CA THR A 119 -76.54 -66.32 -35.03
C THR A 119 -76.61 -64.88 -34.51
N ILE A 120 -77.82 -64.34 -34.27
CA ILE A 120 -77.99 -63.03 -33.64
C ILE A 120 -77.44 -63.05 -32.20
N GLU A 121 -77.80 -64.06 -31.41
CA GLU A 121 -77.36 -64.19 -30.02
C GLU A 121 -75.83 -64.33 -29.94
N GLN A 122 -75.21 -65.11 -30.83
CA GLN A 122 -73.75 -65.19 -30.95
C GLN A 122 -73.12 -63.85 -31.35
N ALA A 123 -73.74 -63.11 -32.27
CA ALA A 123 -73.25 -61.78 -32.67
C ALA A 123 -73.38 -60.76 -31.54
N GLU A 124 -74.49 -60.77 -30.79
CA GLU A 124 -74.72 -59.93 -29.62
C GLU A 124 -73.74 -60.25 -28.50
N GLN A 125 -73.50 -61.53 -28.19
CA GLN A 125 -72.50 -61.95 -27.20
C GLN A 125 -71.09 -61.51 -27.60
N ARG A 126 -70.71 -61.67 -28.88
CA ARG A 126 -69.41 -61.19 -29.38
C ARG A 126 -69.30 -59.68 -29.29
N HIS A 127 -70.35 -58.95 -29.65
CA HIS A 127 -70.36 -57.49 -29.57
C HIS A 127 -70.29 -57.00 -28.13
N GLN A 128 -71.04 -57.62 -27.20
CA GLN A 128 -70.97 -57.31 -25.77
C GLN A 128 -69.57 -57.58 -25.21
N ALA A 129 -68.94 -58.68 -25.59
CA ALA A 129 -67.56 -58.98 -25.19
C ALA A 129 -66.56 -57.97 -25.75
N GLU A 130 -66.71 -57.57 -27.02
CA GLU A 130 -65.88 -56.55 -27.65
C GLU A 130 -66.05 -55.18 -26.96
N VAL A 131 -67.29 -54.74 -26.73
CA VAL A 131 -67.60 -53.50 -26.00
C VAL A 131 -67.02 -53.53 -24.58
N ALA A 132 -67.17 -54.65 -23.86
CA ALA A 132 -66.58 -54.79 -22.53
C ALA A 132 -65.04 -54.68 -22.58
N SER A 133 -64.39 -55.39 -23.50
CA SER A 133 -62.92 -55.31 -23.66
C SER A 133 -62.43 -53.91 -24.03
N LEU A 134 -63.17 -53.19 -24.88
CA LEU A 134 -62.85 -51.82 -25.26
C LEU A 134 -63.08 -50.84 -24.10
N GLN A 135 -64.11 -51.05 -23.28
CA GLN A 135 -64.35 -50.28 -22.07
C GLN A 135 -63.24 -50.51 -21.03
N ASP A 136 -62.80 -51.76 -20.83
CA ASP A 136 -61.69 -52.10 -19.95
C ASP A 136 -60.37 -51.47 -20.46
N ALA A 137 -60.09 -51.54 -21.76
CA ALA A 137 -58.92 -50.90 -22.34
C ALA A 137 -58.97 -49.36 -22.20
N LEU A 138 -60.14 -48.75 -22.40
CA LEU A 138 -60.31 -47.30 -22.24
C LEU A 138 -60.12 -46.88 -20.78
N THR A 139 -60.69 -47.61 -19.83
CA THR A 139 -60.51 -47.31 -18.40
C THR A 139 -59.05 -47.45 -17.97
N ALA A 140 -58.36 -48.51 -18.39
CA ALA A 140 -56.92 -48.69 -18.16
C ALA A 140 -56.10 -47.52 -18.74
N GLN A 141 -56.36 -47.13 -20.00
CA GLN A 141 -55.65 -46.02 -20.64
C GLN A 141 -55.92 -44.68 -19.96
N THR A 142 -57.15 -44.43 -19.52
CA THR A 142 -57.49 -43.20 -18.79
C THR A 142 -56.83 -43.16 -17.41
N ALA A 143 -56.72 -44.30 -16.72
CA ALA A 143 -56.01 -44.40 -15.45
C ALA A 143 -54.51 -44.12 -15.63
N GLU A 144 -53.89 -44.69 -16.66
CA GLU A 144 -52.48 -44.45 -16.98
C GLU A 144 -52.22 -42.98 -17.34
N THR A 145 -53.10 -42.39 -18.17
CA THR A 145 -52.99 -40.97 -18.54
C THR A 145 -53.10 -40.06 -17.31
N ARG A 146 -54.01 -40.36 -16.37
CA ARG A 146 -54.12 -39.63 -15.11
C ARG A 146 -52.89 -39.78 -14.24
N GLN A 147 -52.30 -40.97 -14.19
CA GLN A 147 -51.05 -41.21 -13.45
C GLN A 147 -49.89 -40.40 -14.03
N HIS A 148 -49.72 -40.40 -15.37
CA HIS A 148 -48.70 -39.60 -16.05
C HIS A 148 -48.93 -38.09 -15.86
N GLN A 149 -50.18 -37.63 -15.89
CA GLN A 149 -50.52 -36.24 -15.59
C GLN A 149 -50.17 -35.86 -14.14
N ALA A 150 -50.46 -36.72 -13.17
CA ALA A 150 -50.08 -36.50 -11.77
C ALA A 150 -48.56 -36.47 -11.59
N GLN A 151 -47.81 -37.38 -12.21
CA GLN A 151 -46.35 -37.37 -12.19
C GLN A 151 -45.77 -36.11 -12.84
N ASN A 152 -46.30 -35.70 -13.99
CA ASN A 152 -45.87 -34.47 -14.66
C ASN A 152 -46.15 -33.23 -13.81
N ALA A 153 -47.26 -33.18 -13.08
CA ALA A 153 -47.56 -32.08 -12.16
C ALA A 153 -46.55 -32.02 -11.00
N VAL A 154 -46.22 -33.16 -10.38
CA VAL A 154 -45.20 -33.23 -9.32
C VAL A 154 -43.82 -32.83 -9.83
N LEU A 155 -43.42 -33.31 -11.01
CA LEU A 155 -42.14 -32.96 -11.61
C LEU A 155 -42.07 -31.48 -12.01
N ALA A 156 -43.16 -30.90 -12.50
CA ALA A 156 -43.23 -29.47 -12.81
C ALA A 156 -43.05 -28.63 -11.54
N GLN A 157 -43.71 -29.01 -10.44
CA GLN A 157 -43.56 -28.33 -9.16
C GLN A 157 -42.12 -28.42 -8.62
N ALA A 158 -41.52 -29.63 -8.63
CA ALA A 158 -40.14 -29.81 -8.21
C ALA A 158 -39.14 -29.01 -9.07
N ARG A 159 -39.39 -28.88 -10.38
CA ARG A 159 -38.58 -28.04 -11.26
C ARG A 159 -38.70 -26.57 -10.88
N ASP A 160 -39.91 -26.09 -10.62
CA ASP A 160 -40.15 -24.68 -10.28
C ASP A 160 -39.52 -24.33 -8.90
N ASP A 161 -39.58 -25.26 -7.93
CA ASP A 161 -38.91 -25.12 -6.63
C ASP A 161 -37.38 -25.04 -6.79
N LEU A 162 -36.77 -25.94 -7.58
CA LEU A 162 -35.33 -25.91 -7.88
C LEU A 162 -34.93 -24.64 -8.64
N GLN A 163 -35.77 -24.14 -9.54
CA GLN A 163 -35.52 -22.88 -10.25
C GLN A 163 -35.52 -21.69 -9.28
N ALA A 164 -36.44 -21.65 -8.32
CA ALA A 164 -36.46 -20.64 -7.27
C ALA A 164 -35.20 -20.70 -6.39
N GLU A 165 -34.75 -21.89 -6.00
CA GLU A 165 -33.53 -22.07 -5.23
C GLU A 165 -32.28 -21.60 -6.01
N ILE A 166 -32.15 -22.00 -7.28
CA ILE A 166 -31.05 -21.54 -8.15
C ILE A 166 -31.06 -20.02 -8.29
N HIS A 167 -32.24 -19.40 -8.40
CA HIS A 167 -32.34 -17.95 -8.46
C HIS A 167 -31.87 -17.30 -7.16
N GLY A 168 -32.33 -17.80 -6.00
CA GLY A 168 -31.88 -17.33 -4.69
C GLY A 168 -30.38 -17.47 -4.48
N LEU A 169 -29.78 -18.61 -4.89
CA LEU A 169 -28.34 -18.82 -4.83
C LEU A 169 -27.57 -17.87 -5.74
N ARG A 170 -28.07 -17.57 -6.95
CA ARG A 170 -27.46 -16.59 -7.86
C ARG A 170 -27.48 -15.19 -7.28
N GLU A 171 -28.58 -14.78 -6.65
CA GLU A 171 -28.66 -13.49 -5.97
C GLU A 171 -27.70 -13.41 -4.78
N ALA A 172 -27.64 -14.46 -3.96
CA ALA A 172 -26.70 -14.54 -2.83
C ALA A 172 -25.25 -14.46 -3.30
N LEU A 173 -24.90 -15.17 -4.38
CA LEU A 173 -23.57 -15.15 -4.98
C LEU A 173 -23.24 -13.76 -5.55
N SER A 174 -24.19 -13.12 -6.24
CA SER A 174 -24.01 -11.75 -6.76
C SER A 174 -23.79 -10.73 -5.63
N LYS A 175 -24.52 -10.84 -4.51
CA LYS A 175 -24.32 -10.01 -3.32
C LYS A 175 -22.92 -10.24 -2.73
N LEU A 176 -22.52 -11.50 -2.56
CA LEU A 176 -21.20 -11.85 -2.03
C LEU A 176 -20.06 -11.35 -2.93
N GLU A 177 -20.21 -11.43 -4.25
CA GLU A 177 -19.26 -10.86 -5.20
C GLU A 177 -19.17 -9.33 -5.08
N SER A 178 -20.31 -8.65 -4.95
CA SER A 178 -20.34 -7.20 -4.74
C SER A 178 -19.65 -6.81 -3.43
N ASP A 179 -19.93 -7.53 -2.35
CA ASP A 179 -19.31 -7.29 -1.04
C ASP A 179 -17.80 -7.56 -1.08
N ASN A 180 -17.36 -8.64 -1.74
CA ASN A 180 -15.94 -8.93 -1.94
C ASN A 180 -15.24 -7.83 -2.76
N ARG A 181 -15.86 -7.32 -3.83
CA ARG A 181 -15.32 -6.19 -4.60
C ARG A 181 -15.21 -4.92 -3.73
N ALA A 182 -16.24 -4.63 -2.94
CA ALA A 182 -16.23 -3.48 -2.03
C ALA A 182 -15.17 -3.62 -0.93
N GLN A 183 -14.97 -4.82 -0.39
CA GLN A 183 -13.91 -5.11 0.58
C GLN A 183 -12.51 -4.99 -0.05
N ALA A 184 -12.32 -5.49 -1.27
CA ALA A 184 -11.05 -5.36 -2.00
C ALA A 184 -10.68 -3.88 -2.22
N GLN A 185 -11.64 -3.05 -2.64
CA GLN A 185 -11.45 -1.60 -2.78
C GLN A 185 -11.12 -0.92 -1.45
N ARG A 186 -11.76 -1.32 -0.34
CA ARG A 186 -11.42 -0.81 1.00
C ARG A 186 -10.00 -1.18 1.40
N ILE A 187 -9.58 -2.42 1.16
CA ILE A 187 -8.21 -2.89 1.44
C ILE A 187 -7.19 -2.09 0.63
N GLU A 188 -7.46 -1.86 -0.67
CA GLU A 188 -6.61 -1.05 -1.54
C GLU A 188 -6.48 0.39 -0.99
N SER A 189 -7.60 1.05 -0.69
CA SER A 189 -7.59 2.42 -0.13
C SER A 189 -6.86 2.52 1.21
N LEU A 190 -7.00 1.52 2.10
CA LEU A 190 -6.30 1.47 3.37
C LEU A 190 -4.80 1.21 3.16
N THR A 191 -4.44 0.39 2.18
CA THR A 191 -3.04 0.11 1.83
C THR A 191 -2.37 1.37 1.31
N GLU A 192 -3.03 2.14 0.45
CA GLU A 192 -2.53 3.45 0.00
C GLU A 192 -2.34 4.42 1.17
N GLN A 193 -3.31 4.53 2.08
CA GLN A 193 -3.19 5.37 3.27
C GLN A 193 -2.02 4.95 4.17
N VAL A 194 -1.80 3.64 4.35
CA VAL A 194 -0.66 3.12 5.12
C VAL A 194 0.66 3.48 4.42
N GLN A 195 0.75 3.32 3.10
CA GLN A 195 1.95 3.69 2.34
C GLN A 195 2.24 5.19 2.44
N ASP A 196 1.22 6.05 2.32
CA ASP A 196 1.39 7.49 2.45
C ASP A 196 1.82 7.90 3.85
N LYS A 197 1.24 7.31 4.89
CA LYS A 197 1.72 7.54 6.27
C LYS A 197 3.14 7.04 6.47
N GLN A 198 3.53 5.91 5.87
CA GLN A 198 4.92 5.42 5.94
C GLN A 198 5.88 6.39 5.26
N ARG A 199 5.52 6.95 4.09
CA ARG A 199 6.31 8.00 3.42
C ARG A 199 6.46 9.24 4.29
N GLN A 200 5.39 9.66 4.96
CA GLN A 200 5.42 10.79 5.89
C GLN A 200 6.34 10.52 7.10
N VAL A 201 6.27 9.32 7.69
CA VAL A 201 7.15 8.91 8.79
C VAL A 201 8.61 8.94 8.33
N ASN A 202 8.94 8.32 7.19
CA ASN A 202 10.29 8.32 6.66
C ASN A 202 10.81 9.76 6.43
N SER A 203 9.97 10.65 5.86
CA SER A 203 10.34 12.06 5.66
C SER A 203 10.60 12.80 6.98
N LEU A 204 9.82 12.51 8.03
CA LEU A 204 10.05 13.08 9.35
C LEU A 204 11.34 12.54 9.99
N GLU A 205 11.61 11.25 9.86
CA GLU A 205 12.84 10.62 10.33
C GLU A 205 14.08 11.21 9.64
N GLU A 206 14.03 11.41 8.32
CA GLU A 206 15.08 12.11 7.56
C GLU A 206 15.32 13.53 8.09
N LYS A 207 14.26 14.31 8.28
CA LYS A 207 14.36 15.67 8.87
C LYS A 207 14.95 15.64 10.27
N HIS A 208 14.56 14.67 11.10
CA HIS A 208 15.14 14.49 12.44
C HIS A 208 16.62 14.11 12.39
N ASN A 209 17.01 13.23 11.47
CA ASN A 209 18.40 12.84 11.26
C ASN A 209 19.24 14.04 10.80
N HIS A 210 18.74 14.84 9.85
CA HIS A 210 19.41 16.06 9.42
C HIS A 210 19.54 17.09 10.55
N ALA A 211 18.50 17.28 11.37
CA ALA A 211 18.56 18.16 12.53
C ALA A 211 19.61 17.67 13.55
N ARG A 212 19.69 16.37 13.79
CA ARG A 212 20.73 15.78 14.67
C ARG A 212 22.13 16.00 14.11
N GLN A 213 22.36 15.70 12.83
CA GLN A 213 23.65 15.92 12.17
C GLN A 213 24.05 17.40 12.21
N ALA A 214 23.12 18.32 11.92
CA ALA A 214 23.37 19.76 12.01
C ALA A 214 23.77 20.19 13.44
N LEU A 215 23.13 19.65 14.47
CA LEU A 215 23.49 19.91 15.87
C LEU A 215 24.85 19.31 16.24
N GLU A 216 25.20 18.13 15.73
CA GLU A 216 26.52 17.54 15.91
C GLU A 216 27.61 18.38 15.26
N HIS A 217 27.40 18.84 14.02
CA HIS A 217 28.31 19.76 13.35
C HIS A 217 28.44 21.08 14.11
N TYR A 218 27.34 21.66 14.59
CA TYR A 218 27.38 22.87 15.41
C TYR A 218 28.16 22.66 16.72
N ARG A 219 27.89 21.57 17.44
CA ARG A 219 28.63 21.21 18.66
C ARG A 219 30.13 21.03 18.38
N GLY A 220 30.47 20.34 17.29
CA GLY A 220 31.84 20.16 16.84
C GLY A 220 32.52 21.49 16.50
N SER A 221 31.83 22.36 15.76
CA SER A 221 32.33 23.69 15.39
C SER A 221 32.56 24.59 16.61
N VAL A 222 31.62 24.62 17.56
CA VAL A 222 31.79 25.37 18.81
C VAL A 222 32.94 24.82 19.64
N LYS A 223 33.10 23.49 19.69
CA LYS A 223 34.25 22.87 20.36
C LYS A 223 35.56 23.29 19.70
N GLU A 224 35.67 23.16 18.38
CA GLU A 224 36.88 23.56 17.64
C GLU A 224 37.19 25.05 17.82
N GLN A 225 36.18 25.92 17.85
CA GLN A 225 36.36 27.34 18.13
C GLN A 225 36.94 27.57 19.53
N ARG A 226 36.40 26.91 20.56
CA ARG A 226 36.94 27.00 21.93
C ARG A 226 38.37 26.47 22.00
N ASP A 227 38.66 25.37 21.33
CA ASP A 227 40.00 24.78 21.31
C ASP A 227 41.00 25.71 20.58
N GLN A 228 40.56 26.42 19.52
CA GLN A 228 41.37 27.45 18.86
C GLN A 228 41.63 28.66 19.75
N ASP A 229 40.61 29.17 20.43
CA ASP A 229 40.75 30.32 21.33
C ASP A 229 41.63 29.95 22.54
N GLN A 230 41.48 28.74 23.09
CA GLN A 230 42.37 28.19 24.12
C GLN A 230 43.84 28.18 23.65
N ARG A 231 44.11 27.66 22.43
CA ARG A 231 45.46 27.66 21.85
C ARG A 231 46.02 29.07 21.68
N ARG A 232 45.21 30.04 21.24
CA ARG A 232 45.62 31.45 21.12
C ARG A 232 45.95 32.06 22.48
N HIS A 233 45.14 31.81 23.49
CA HIS A 233 45.40 32.30 24.85
C HIS A 233 46.66 31.67 25.44
N GLU A 234 46.88 30.38 25.24
CA GLU A 234 48.13 29.71 25.65
C GLU A 234 49.36 30.34 24.98
N GLN A 235 49.29 30.65 23.69
CA GLN A 235 50.36 31.36 22.98
C GLN A 235 50.60 32.77 23.55
N GLN A 236 49.53 33.54 23.83
CA GLN A 236 49.65 34.87 24.45
C GLN A 236 50.27 34.79 25.84
N ILE A 237 49.88 33.80 26.66
CA ILE A 237 50.46 33.58 27.98
C ILE A 237 51.96 33.27 27.85
N GLN A 238 52.35 32.41 26.90
CA GLN A 238 53.76 32.10 26.66
C GLN A 238 54.55 33.35 26.24
N GLN A 239 54.02 34.17 25.33
CA GLN A 239 54.65 35.43 24.92
C GLN A 239 54.85 36.38 26.10
N VAL A 240 53.81 36.60 26.92
CA VAL A 240 53.92 37.46 28.11
C VAL A 240 54.91 36.89 29.13
N GLN A 241 54.97 35.57 29.31
CA GLN A 241 55.96 34.94 30.17
C GLN A 241 57.39 35.12 29.66
N GLU A 242 57.62 35.05 28.35
CA GLU A 242 58.91 35.32 27.71
C GLU A 242 59.32 36.79 27.87
N GLU A 243 58.39 37.73 27.63
CA GLU A 243 58.60 39.16 27.87
C GLU A 243 58.91 39.43 29.36
N GLN A 244 58.18 38.81 30.28
CA GLN A 244 58.45 38.93 31.72
C GLN A 244 59.86 38.43 32.06
N ARG A 245 60.29 37.29 31.51
CA ARG A 245 61.66 36.77 31.68
C ARG A 245 62.69 37.74 31.08
N HIS A 246 62.42 38.30 29.90
CA HIS A 246 63.31 39.25 29.25
C HIS A 246 63.46 40.54 30.06
N LEU A 247 62.34 41.10 30.56
CA LEU A 247 62.35 42.28 31.43
C LEU A 247 63.04 42.01 32.77
N GLN A 248 62.85 40.82 33.36
CA GLN A 248 63.58 40.42 34.57
C GLN A 248 65.09 40.34 34.33
N GLN A 249 65.53 39.80 33.19
CA GLN A 249 66.94 39.79 32.79
C GLN A 249 67.48 41.21 32.59
N ALA A 250 66.77 42.07 31.85
CA ALA A 250 67.15 43.47 31.65
C ALA A 250 67.25 44.23 32.97
N LEU A 251 66.32 43.99 33.90
CA LEU A 251 66.32 44.59 35.22
C LEU A 251 67.48 44.08 36.08
N ALA A 252 67.85 42.80 35.98
CA ALA A 252 69.05 42.26 36.62
C ALA A 252 70.31 42.98 36.13
N VAL A 253 70.46 43.15 34.80
CA VAL A 253 71.57 43.92 34.21
C VAL A 253 71.58 45.36 34.74
N LYS A 254 70.43 46.05 34.80
CA LYS A 254 70.35 47.41 35.36
C LYS A 254 70.70 47.47 36.85
N ARG A 255 70.36 46.46 37.65
CA ARG A 255 70.80 46.37 39.05
C ARG A 255 72.31 46.17 39.16
N ASP A 256 72.91 45.37 38.28
CA ASP A 256 74.35 45.17 38.24
C ASP A 256 75.08 46.47 37.84
N GLU A 257 74.61 47.17 36.81
CA GLU A 257 75.09 48.51 36.42
C GLU A 257 74.97 49.50 37.58
N GLN A 258 73.82 49.56 38.26
CA GLN A 258 73.61 50.42 39.43
C GLN A 258 74.58 50.09 40.57
N THR A 259 74.84 48.81 40.81
CA THR A 259 75.78 48.35 41.83
C THR A 259 77.22 48.75 41.46
N GLN A 260 77.60 48.61 40.18
CA GLN A 260 78.91 49.07 39.68
C GLN A 260 79.07 50.58 39.84
N ALA A 261 78.09 51.38 39.40
CA ALA A 261 78.09 52.83 39.58
C ALA A 261 78.17 53.23 41.06
N THR A 262 77.48 52.52 41.96
CA THR A 262 77.56 52.78 43.41
C THR A 262 78.96 52.49 43.96
N ARG A 263 79.62 51.42 43.48
CA ARG A 263 81.02 51.13 43.83
C ARG A 263 81.96 52.22 43.30
N GLU A 264 81.75 52.70 42.09
CA GLU A 264 82.51 53.81 41.51
C GLU A 264 82.31 55.11 42.29
N ILE A 265 81.06 55.46 42.65
CA ILE A 265 80.76 56.63 43.51
C ILE A 265 81.50 56.50 44.84
N THR A 266 81.49 55.31 45.46
CA THR A 266 82.18 55.09 46.73
C THR A 266 83.69 55.23 46.56
N ARG A 267 84.26 54.69 45.47
CA ARG A 267 85.68 54.83 45.14
C ARG A 267 86.08 56.29 44.90
N LEU A 268 85.32 57.01 44.08
CA LEU A 268 85.53 58.45 43.84
C LEU A 268 85.37 59.25 45.12
N PHE A 269 84.40 58.92 45.99
CA PHE A 269 84.23 59.58 47.28
C PHE A 269 85.44 59.36 48.19
N THR A 270 86.00 58.15 48.24
CA THR A 270 87.25 57.89 48.98
C THR A 270 88.43 58.69 48.42
N GLU A 271 88.57 58.74 47.09
CA GLU A 271 89.63 59.51 46.42
C GLU A 271 89.47 61.02 46.67
N VAL A 272 88.25 61.56 46.60
CA VAL A 272 87.94 62.95 46.96
C VAL A 272 88.25 63.22 48.43
N THR A 273 87.96 62.28 49.33
CA THR A 273 88.26 62.43 50.76
C THR A 273 89.77 62.40 51.02
N GLU A 274 90.51 61.52 50.34
CA GLU A 274 91.97 61.43 50.42
C GLU A 274 92.64 62.68 49.85
N THR A 275 92.25 63.10 48.64
CA THR A 275 92.75 64.34 48.03
C THR A 275 92.41 65.56 48.88
N ARG A 276 91.22 65.61 49.51
CA ARG A 276 90.88 66.66 50.47
C ARG A 276 91.78 66.62 51.71
N LYS A 277 92.04 65.45 52.28
CA LYS A 277 93.01 65.30 53.39
C LYS A 277 94.41 65.73 52.99
N GLN A 278 94.87 65.35 51.79
CA GLN A 278 96.15 65.79 51.23
C GLN A 278 96.18 67.31 51.05
N SER A 279 95.11 67.91 50.53
CA SER A 279 94.96 69.36 50.40
C SER A 279 94.97 70.06 51.75
N ASP A 280 94.24 69.55 52.75
CA ASP A 280 94.26 70.07 54.12
C ASP A 280 95.65 69.95 54.75
N GLN A 281 96.36 68.84 54.51
CA GLN A 281 97.73 68.64 54.97
C GLN A 281 98.71 69.60 54.31
N LEU A 282 98.63 69.77 52.98
CA LEU A 282 99.43 70.76 52.24
C LEU A 282 99.12 72.18 52.71
N THR A 283 97.86 72.50 52.97
CA THR A 283 97.44 73.81 53.50
C THR A 283 98.03 74.05 54.90
N ARG A 284 98.04 73.02 55.78
CA ARG A 284 98.71 73.09 57.08
C ARG A 284 100.22 73.28 56.95
N GLN A 285 100.88 72.51 56.08
CA GLN A 285 102.31 72.65 55.82
C GLN A 285 102.63 74.05 55.27
N LEU A 286 101.80 74.57 54.37
CA LEU A 286 101.95 75.92 53.83
C LEU A 286 101.78 76.97 54.93
N GLY A 287 100.79 76.81 55.82
CA GLY A 287 100.63 77.65 57.00
C GLY A 287 101.81 77.56 57.99
N GLU A 288 102.39 76.39 58.19
CA GLU A 288 103.62 76.19 58.98
C GLU A 288 104.82 76.87 58.34
N ARG A 289 105.01 76.71 57.02
CA ARG A 289 106.04 77.39 56.24
C ARG A 289 105.85 78.90 56.22
N GLU A 290 104.61 79.39 56.16
CA GLU A 290 104.31 80.81 56.30
C GLU A 290 104.66 81.32 57.70
N ARG A 291 104.37 80.57 58.77
CA ARG A 291 104.79 80.92 60.13
C ARG A 291 106.30 80.90 60.27
N GLU A 292 106.97 79.92 59.68
CA GLU A 292 108.44 79.85 59.64
C GLU A 292 109.02 81.03 58.86
N ASN A 293 108.48 81.35 57.69
CA ASN A 293 108.84 82.53 56.91
C ASN A 293 108.60 83.82 57.66
N ARG A 294 107.48 83.96 58.40
CA ARG A 294 107.24 85.13 59.28
C ARG A 294 108.27 85.19 60.40
N ARG A 295 108.59 84.08 61.06
CA ARG A 295 109.65 84.04 62.09
C ARG A 295 111.02 84.40 61.52
N LEU A 296 111.34 83.92 60.32
CA LEU A 296 112.58 84.27 59.62
C LEU A 296 112.56 85.75 59.24
N ALA A 297 111.48 86.27 58.66
CA ALA A 297 111.31 87.68 58.33
C ALA A 297 111.44 88.57 59.58
N ASP A 298 110.80 88.22 60.70
CA ASP A 298 110.95 88.91 61.99
C ASP A 298 112.40 88.86 62.49
N LYS A 299 113.09 87.73 62.29
CA LYS A 299 114.52 87.59 62.61
C LYS A 299 115.37 88.47 61.68
N THR A 300 115.04 88.57 60.40
CA THR A 300 115.69 89.46 59.45
C THR A 300 115.48 90.92 59.86
N VAL A 301 114.26 91.33 60.20
CA VAL A 301 113.95 92.67 60.72
C VAL A 301 114.73 92.95 62.01
N ARG A 302 114.80 91.99 62.95
CA ARG A 302 115.60 92.14 64.17
C ARG A 302 117.10 92.28 63.87
N LEU A 303 117.63 91.49 62.93
CA LEU A 303 119.01 91.60 62.49
C LEU A 303 119.28 92.92 61.77
N GLU A 304 118.36 93.39 60.93
CA GLU A 304 118.42 94.71 60.29
C GLU A 304 118.40 95.84 61.32
N GLN A 305 117.52 95.76 62.32
CA GLN A 305 117.48 96.69 63.45
C GLN A 305 118.80 96.65 64.24
N GLN A 306 119.39 95.46 64.46
CA GLN A 306 120.71 95.33 65.07
C GLN A 306 121.80 95.97 64.20
N VAL A 307 121.77 95.80 62.88
CA VAL A 307 122.71 96.44 61.96
C VAL A 307 122.55 97.97 61.98
N VAL A 308 121.32 98.49 61.99
CA VAL A 308 121.04 99.93 62.11
C VAL A 308 121.51 100.45 63.46
N ALA A 309 121.21 99.75 64.56
CA ALA A 309 121.70 100.11 65.89
C ALA A 309 123.23 100.11 65.96
N LEU A 310 123.90 99.11 65.36
CA LEU A 310 125.35 99.06 65.25
C LEU A 310 125.91 100.18 64.36
N ARG A 311 125.24 100.54 63.26
CA ARG A 311 125.60 101.70 62.43
C ARG A 311 125.45 103.01 63.18
N GLN A 312 124.37 103.19 63.94
CA GLN A 312 124.17 104.35 64.79
C GLN A 312 125.21 104.40 65.92
N ARG A 313 125.55 103.25 66.51
CA ARG A 313 126.61 103.13 67.52
C ARG A 313 127.99 103.43 66.93
N LYS A 314 128.25 103.00 65.69
CA LYS A 314 129.46 103.35 64.92
C LYS A 314 129.51 104.85 64.62
N ALA A 315 128.42 105.44 64.14
CA ALA A 315 128.35 106.88 63.88
C ALA A 315 128.48 107.71 65.17
N ALA A 316 127.94 107.25 66.29
CA ALA A 316 128.12 107.87 67.60
C ALA A 316 129.58 107.77 68.07
N LEU A 317 130.24 106.62 67.87
CA LEU A 317 131.67 106.43 68.10
C LEU A 317 132.54 107.35 67.23
N GLU A 318 132.24 107.47 65.93
CA GLU A 318 132.92 108.39 65.02
C GLU A 318 132.72 109.86 65.44
N LYS A 319 131.52 110.22 65.91
CA LYS A 319 131.22 111.57 66.43
C LYS A 319 131.96 111.82 67.74
N GLN A 320 132.05 110.82 68.61
CA GLN A 320 132.82 110.87 69.85
C GLN A 320 134.33 110.95 69.57
N GLN A 321 134.82 110.28 68.52
CA GLN A 321 136.19 110.43 68.02
C GLN A 321 136.46 111.84 67.52
N ARG A 322 135.56 112.44 66.72
CA ARG A 322 135.70 113.84 66.29
C ARG A 322 135.73 114.81 67.46
N VAL A 323 134.92 114.58 68.50
CA VAL A 323 134.96 115.39 69.74
C VAL A 323 136.27 115.17 70.49
N ASN A 324 136.81 113.94 70.51
CA ASN A 324 138.09 113.64 71.12
C ASN A 324 139.26 114.29 70.36
N ASP A 325 139.20 114.31 69.02
CA ASP A 325 140.20 114.99 68.18
C ASP A 325 140.10 116.53 68.34
N GLN A 326 138.90 117.08 68.47
CA GLN A 326 138.68 118.49 68.80
C GLN A 326 139.17 118.85 70.22
N LEU A 327 139.00 117.95 71.19
CA LEU A 327 139.54 118.10 72.54
C LEU A 327 141.07 118.01 72.54
N LYS A 328 141.67 117.10 71.76
CA LYS A 328 143.13 117.05 71.57
C LYS A 328 143.66 118.31 70.93
N ALA A 329 142.97 118.86 69.92
CA ALA A 329 143.34 120.14 69.32
C ALA A 329 143.22 121.31 70.31
N LYS A 330 142.21 121.30 71.20
CA LYS A 330 142.07 122.28 72.29
C LYS A 330 143.13 122.14 73.38
N VAL A 331 143.53 120.91 73.73
CA VAL A 331 144.64 120.66 74.66
C VAL A 331 145.96 121.16 74.06
N GLN A 332 146.21 120.91 72.77
CA GLN A 332 147.38 121.44 72.09
C GLN A 332 147.36 122.98 71.99
N GLN A 333 146.20 123.61 71.81
CA GLN A 333 146.06 125.08 71.86
C GLN A 333 146.27 125.66 73.27
N LEU A 334 145.82 124.96 74.32
CA LEU A 334 146.06 125.39 75.70
C LEU A 334 147.51 125.15 76.15
N GLU A 335 148.17 124.12 75.64
CA GLU A 335 149.60 123.87 75.86
C GLU A 335 150.47 124.94 75.18
N THR A 336 150.11 125.42 73.99
CA THR A 336 150.83 126.53 73.35
C THR A 336 150.55 127.87 74.04
N GLU A 337 149.34 128.10 74.55
CA GLU A 337 149.01 129.29 75.36
C GLU A 337 149.74 129.31 76.73
N LEU A 338 149.92 128.15 77.38
CA LEU A 338 150.71 128.02 78.60
C LEU A 338 152.22 128.18 78.34
N SER A 339 152.71 127.71 77.19
CA SER A 339 154.10 127.93 76.76
C SER A 339 154.40 129.41 76.54
N VAL A 340 153.49 130.16 75.90
CA VAL A 340 153.63 131.61 75.66
C VAL A 340 153.49 132.44 76.95
N LYS A 341 152.67 132.00 77.93
CA LYS A 341 152.55 132.67 79.23
C LYS A 341 153.76 132.47 80.15
N ASN A 342 154.41 131.30 80.12
CA ASN A 342 155.61 131.06 80.93
C ASN A 342 156.85 131.77 80.35
N GLU A 343 156.94 131.94 79.04
CA GLU A 343 158.05 132.68 78.40
C GLU A 343 157.98 134.21 78.64
N LEU A 344 156.80 134.73 79.00
CA LEU A 344 156.58 136.14 79.39
C LEU A 344 156.86 136.41 80.88
N LEU A 345 156.81 135.39 81.74
CA LEU A 345 157.12 135.51 83.18
C LEU A 345 158.64 135.53 83.45
N ASP A 346 159.45 134.87 82.61
CA ASP A 346 160.92 134.88 82.73
C ASP A 346 161.58 136.21 82.29
N ARG A 347 160.83 137.17 81.74
CA ARG A 347 161.36 138.47 81.26
C ARG A 347 161.10 139.68 82.18
N LEU A 348 160.43 139.51 83.33
CA LEU A 348 160.04 140.62 84.22
C LEU A 348 160.73 140.63 85.60
N SER A 349 161.63 139.69 85.90
CA SER A 349 162.29 139.59 87.22
C SER A 349 163.82 139.53 87.14
N ALA A 350 164.44 140.60 86.62
CA ALA A 350 165.86 140.92 86.83
C ALA A 350 166.05 142.45 86.82
N GLY A 351 166.00 143.07 88.01
CA GLY A 351 166.16 144.52 88.20
C GLY A 351 165.74 145.08 89.57
N ASN A 352 166.32 144.53 90.65
CA ASN A 352 166.59 145.05 92.03
C ASN A 352 165.48 145.78 92.84
N ASP A 353 164.99 145.21 93.95
CA ASP A 353 165.53 145.18 95.34
C ASP A 353 165.46 146.57 96.03
N SER A 354 164.91 146.83 97.23
CA SER A 354 164.62 146.03 98.44
C SER A 354 163.69 146.80 99.42
N ASP A 355 163.23 146.12 100.50
CA ASP A 355 162.74 146.63 101.82
C ASP A 355 161.25 147.06 101.96
N GLU A 356 160.48 146.70 102.99
CA GLU A 356 160.63 145.80 104.16
C GLU A 356 159.24 145.64 104.86
N VAL A 357 159.04 144.48 105.51
CA VAL A 357 158.31 144.26 106.78
C VAL A 357 156.77 144.19 106.84
N ASP A 358 156.37 142.95 107.17
CA ASP A 358 155.33 142.50 108.11
C ASP A 358 153.85 142.29 107.71
N ARG A 359 153.55 140.97 107.72
CA ARG A 359 152.59 140.26 108.60
C ARG A 359 151.36 139.64 107.95
N VAL A 360 151.40 138.30 108.03
CA VAL A 360 150.34 137.40 108.53
C VAL A 360 149.04 137.40 107.73
N SER A 361 148.82 136.36 106.93
CA SER A 361 148.26 135.08 107.42
C SER A 361 148.33 133.99 106.37
#